data_AF-A0A7S1CG57-F1
#
_entry.id   AF-A0A7S1CG57-F1
#
_cell.length_a   1.000
_cell.length_b   1.000
_cell.length_c   1.000
_cell.angle_alpha   90.00
_cell.angle_beta   90.00
_cell.angle_gamma   90.00
#
_symmetry.space_group_name_H-M   'P 1'
#
loop_
_entity.id
_entity.type
_entity.pdbx_description
1 polymer ?
#
loop_
_entity_poly.entity_id
_entity_poly.type
_entity_poly.pdbx_seq_one_letter_code
_entity_poly.pdbx_strand_id
1 'polypeptide(L)'
;GGGGRIELLLICGDFQAVRNAEDLETMACPVKYRDMRTFYKYYSGERVAPVLTVFVGGNHEASNHCQELYHGGWVAPRIFYLGSAGVVRCGGLRIAGLSGIYKSGDYARGVHEAPPYSDGTMRSVYHTRESDVYRLLQLR
;
A
#
# COMPACT_ATOMS: atom_id res chain seq x y z
N GLY A 1 3.16 6.77 35.18
CA GLY A 1 2.39 7.60 34.22
C GLY A 1 1.83 6.68 33.16
N GLY A 2 0.51 6.45 33.18
CA GLY A 2 -0.15 5.36 32.46
C GLY A 2 -0.61 5.73 31.06
N GLY A 3 0.32 5.77 30.10
CA GLY A 3 -0.04 5.65 28.68
C GLY A 3 -0.08 4.17 28.29
N GLY A 4 -1.21 3.69 27.77
CA GLY A 4 -1.32 2.31 27.30
C GLY A 4 -0.30 2.00 26.21
N ARG A 5 0.23 0.76 26.19
CA ARG A 5 1.15 0.30 25.16
C ARG A 5 0.42 0.24 23.81
N ILE A 6 0.98 0.89 22.78
CA ILE A 6 0.45 0.79 21.42
C ILE A 6 0.81 -0.59 20.85
N GLU A 7 -0.19 -1.36 20.47
CA GLU A 7 -0.03 -2.72 19.93
C GLU A 7 -0.16 -2.80 18.40
N LEU A 8 -0.85 -1.82 17.80
CA LEU A 8 -1.13 -1.76 16.37
C LEU A 8 -1.09 -0.30 15.87
N LEU A 9 -0.43 -0.08 14.73
CA LEU A 9 -0.44 1.16 13.97
C LEU A 9 -1.16 0.92 12.63
N LEU A 10 -2.15 1.77 12.32
CA LEU A 10 -2.83 1.79 11.03
C LEU A 10 -2.37 3.00 10.22
N ILE A 11 -1.99 2.79 8.96
CA ILE A 11 -1.58 3.85 8.03
C ILE A 11 -2.53 3.82 6.82
N CYS A 12 -3.16 4.97 6.54
CA CYS A 12 -4.28 5.05 5.60
C CYS A 12 -3.87 5.44 4.16
N GLY A 13 -2.59 5.29 3.80
CA GLY A 13 -2.07 5.67 2.49
C GLY A 13 -0.69 6.33 2.59
N ASP A 14 -0.10 6.56 1.42
CA ASP A 14 1.19 7.22 1.19
C ASP A 14 2.30 6.71 2.12
N PHE A 15 2.34 5.38 2.31
CA PHE A 15 3.30 4.71 3.18
C PHE A 15 4.71 4.69 2.57
N GLN A 16 4.81 4.69 1.23
CA GLN A 16 6.05 4.72 0.47
C GLN A 16 6.95 3.51 0.75
N ALA A 17 6.44 2.30 0.49
CA ALA A 17 7.16 1.02 0.64
C ALA A 17 8.30 0.81 -0.40
N VAL A 18 9.15 1.82 -0.62
CA VAL A 18 10.23 1.85 -1.61
C VAL A 18 11.43 1.01 -1.13
N ARG A 19 11.76 -0.08 -1.83
CA ARG A 19 12.88 -0.98 -1.48
C ARG A 19 14.19 -0.51 -2.09
N ASN A 20 14.14 0.03 -3.31
CA ASN A 20 15.30 0.40 -4.11
C ASN A 20 14.96 1.54 -5.09
N ALA A 21 15.95 1.96 -5.89
CA ALA A 21 15.77 3.05 -6.86
C ALA A 21 14.74 2.73 -7.96
N GLU A 22 14.61 1.46 -8.37
CA GLU A 22 13.64 1.04 -9.39
C GLU A 22 12.20 1.23 -8.90
N ASP A 23 11.91 0.86 -7.64
CA ASP A 23 10.61 1.13 -7.02
C ASP A 23 10.30 2.65 -7.01
N LEU A 24 11.31 3.48 -6.74
CA LEU A 24 11.17 4.94 -6.70
C LEU A 24 10.84 5.54 -8.07
N GLU A 25 11.33 4.94 -9.15
CA GLU A 25 11.01 5.34 -10.53
C GLU A 25 9.54 5.13 -10.88
N THR A 26 8.87 4.18 -10.21
CA THR A 26 7.44 3.89 -10.38
C THR A 26 6.52 4.80 -9.58
N MET A 27 7.08 5.69 -8.75
CA MET A 27 6.27 6.63 -7.97
C MET A 27 5.72 7.75 -8.85
N ALA A 28 4.40 7.91 -8.83
CA ALA A 28 3.68 8.96 -9.56
C ALA A 28 3.83 10.34 -8.90
N CYS A 29 5.06 10.83 -8.82
CA CYS A 29 5.38 12.18 -8.38
C CYS A 29 6.49 12.79 -9.25
N PRO A 30 6.57 14.12 -9.36
CA PRO A 30 7.64 14.77 -10.10
C PRO A 30 9.02 14.33 -9.58
N VAL A 31 9.97 14.11 -10.49
CA VAL A 31 11.30 13.54 -10.18
C VAL A 31 12.02 14.28 -9.04
N LYS A 32 11.92 15.61 -9.00
CA LYS A 32 12.53 16.45 -7.94
C LYS A 32 11.99 16.22 -6.52
N TYR A 33 10.87 15.53 -6.38
CA TYR A 33 10.25 15.19 -5.09
C TYR A 33 10.39 13.71 -4.72
N ARG A 34 11.01 12.90 -5.59
CA ARG A 34 11.30 11.49 -5.31
C ARG A 34 12.43 11.40 -4.30
N ASP A 35 12.18 10.70 -3.21
CA ASP A 35 13.13 10.46 -2.13
C ASP A 35 12.98 9.00 -1.69
N MET A 36 14.10 8.29 -1.54
CA MET A 36 14.13 6.90 -1.04
C MET A 36 13.58 6.77 0.39
N ARG A 37 13.56 7.88 1.14
CA ARG A 37 13.13 7.93 2.54
C ARG A 37 13.81 6.82 3.35
N THR A 38 13.05 6.05 4.13
CA THR A 38 13.61 5.10 5.09
C THR A 38 13.05 3.70 5.01
N PHE A 39 12.08 3.41 4.14
CA PHE A 39 11.45 2.08 4.10
C PHE A 39 12.45 0.98 3.74
N TYR A 40 13.39 1.25 2.82
CA TYR A 40 14.45 0.30 2.43
C TYR A 40 15.24 -0.28 3.62
N LYS A 41 15.36 0.47 4.73
CA LYS A 41 16.01 0.01 5.98
C LYS A 41 15.21 -1.07 6.71
N TYR A 42 13.89 -1.02 6.63
CA TYR A 42 13.02 -2.06 7.17
C TYR A 42 13.01 -3.29 6.26
N TYR A 43 13.03 -3.07 4.94
CA TYR A 43 13.10 -4.14 3.96
C TYR A 43 14.43 -4.92 4.05
N SER A 44 15.57 -4.23 4.20
CA SER A 44 16.89 -4.85 4.32
C SER A 44 17.16 -5.50 5.67
N GLY A 45 16.33 -5.23 6.69
CA GLY A 45 16.53 -5.70 8.06
C GLY A 45 17.45 -4.82 8.92
N GLU A 46 17.93 -3.67 8.43
CA GLU A 46 18.63 -2.67 9.26
C GLU A 46 17.75 -2.18 10.42
N ARG A 47 16.42 -2.16 10.20
CA ARG A 47 15.42 -1.77 11.20
C ARG A 47 14.27 -2.76 11.25
N VAL A 48 13.64 -2.84 12.43
CA VAL A 48 12.39 -3.59 12.65
C VAL A 48 11.35 -2.62 13.19
N ALA A 49 10.11 -2.69 12.70
CA ALA A 49 9.05 -1.84 13.21
C ALA A 49 8.77 -2.17 14.70
N PRO A 50 8.69 -1.15 15.59
CA PRO A 50 8.51 -1.38 17.02
C PRO A 50 7.11 -1.91 17.36
N VAL A 51 6.14 -1.64 16.48
CA VAL A 51 4.72 -1.98 16.62
C VAL A 51 4.26 -2.66 15.33
N LEU A 52 3.33 -3.61 15.43
CA LEU A 52 2.67 -4.16 14.25
C LEU A 52 2.03 -3.02 13.46
N THR A 53 2.40 -2.89 12.20
CA THR A 53 1.95 -1.81 11.32
C THR A 53 1.17 -2.44 10.18
N VAL A 54 -0.07 -1.98 9.98
CA VAL A 54 -0.90 -2.38 8.85
C VAL A 54 -1.20 -1.14 8.02
N PHE A 55 -1.05 -1.23 6.70
CA PHE A 55 -1.31 -0.09 5.82
C PHE A 55 -2.10 -0.46 4.57
N VAL A 56 -2.77 0.55 4.01
CA VAL A 56 -3.30 0.58 2.64
C VAL A 56 -2.48 1.55 1.80
N GLY A 57 -2.48 1.37 0.49
CA GLY A 57 -1.74 2.23 -0.44
C GLY A 57 -2.47 3.55 -0.70
N GLY A 58 -1.72 4.63 -0.88
CA GLY A 58 -2.23 5.92 -1.38
C GLY A 58 -1.90 6.13 -2.86
N ASN A 59 -1.67 7.40 -3.25
CA ASN A 59 -1.29 7.78 -4.61
C ASN A 59 0.21 8.12 -4.75
N HIS A 60 0.92 8.25 -3.62
CA HIS A 60 2.37 8.40 -3.57
C HIS A 60 3.03 7.12 -3.05
N GLU A 61 2.98 6.05 -3.85
CA GLU A 61 3.48 4.72 -3.46
C GLU A 61 4.51 4.15 -4.43
N ALA A 62 5.29 3.18 -3.94
CA ALA A 62 6.03 2.23 -4.77
C ALA A 62 5.03 1.26 -5.44
N SER A 63 4.39 1.72 -6.52
CA SER A 63 3.21 1.06 -7.08
C SER A 63 3.51 -0.34 -7.63
N ASN A 64 4.73 -0.58 -8.13
CA ASN A 64 5.17 -1.93 -8.50
C ASN A 64 5.19 -2.89 -7.30
N HIS A 65 5.79 -2.49 -6.19
CA HIS A 65 5.88 -3.32 -4.99
C HIS A 65 4.50 -3.58 -4.39
N CYS A 66 3.62 -2.56 -4.36
CA CYS A 66 2.22 -2.75 -3.96
C CYS A 66 1.47 -3.69 -4.92
N GLN A 67 1.74 -3.63 -6.22
CA GLN A 67 1.10 -4.50 -7.21
C GLN A 67 1.56 -5.97 -7.09
N GLU A 68 2.84 -6.23 -6.79
CA GLU A 68 3.34 -7.58 -6.46
C GLU A 68 2.55 -8.22 -5.31
N LEU A 69 2.06 -7.39 -4.38
CA LEU A 69 1.29 -7.76 -3.21
C LEU A 69 -0.18 -7.36 -3.33
N TYR A 70 -0.77 -7.47 -4.53
CA TYR A 70 -2.16 -7.06 -4.81
C TYR A 70 -3.19 -7.66 -3.83
N HIS A 71 -2.97 -8.88 -3.34
CA HIS A 71 -3.83 -9.57 -2.37
C HIS A 71 -3.38 -9.41 -0.90
N GLY A 72 -2.44 -8.50 -0.64
CA GLY A 72 -1.86 -8.25 0.67
C GLY A 72 -0.65 -9.13 0.98
N GLY A 73 0.20 -8.65 1.88
CA GLY A 73 1.42 -9.37 2.25
C GLY A 73 2.32 -8.58 3.19
N TRP A 74 3.30 -9.29 3.75
CA TRP A 74 4.34 -8.67 4.58
C TRP A 74 5.36 -7.98 3.68
N VAL A 75 5.48 -6.65 3.82
CA VAL A 75 6.51 -5.87 3.10
C VAL A 75 7.82 -5.81 3.87
N ALA A 76 7.78 -6.04 5.19
CA ALA A 76 8.91 -6.14 6.10
C ALA A 76 8.44 -6.79 7.43
N PRO A 77 9.35 -7.24 8.32
CA PRO A 77 8.95 -7.72 9.62
C PRO A 77 8.07 -6.72 10.37
N ARG A 78 6.88 -7.18 10.79
CA ARG A 78 5.85 -6.40 11.49
C ARG A 78 5.20 -5.28 10.67
N ILE A 79 5.37 -5.26 9.34
CA ILE A 79 4.70 -4.30 8.45
C ILE A 79 3.92 -5.08 7.39
N PHE A 80 2.60 -4.96 7.41
CA PHE A 80 1.68 -5.69 6.54
C PHE A 80 0.91 -4.73 5.64
N TYR A 81 1.00 -4.95 4.33
CA TYR A 81 0.16 -4.29 3.34
C TYR A 81 -1.15 -5.05 3.18
N LEU A 82 -2.30 -4.38 3.27
CA LEU A 82 -3.62 -5.00 3.11
C LEU A 82 -3.95 -5.44 1.68
N GLY A 83 -3.16 -5.02 0.68
CA GLY A 83 -3.48 -5.25 -0.72
C GLY A 83 -4.40 -4.16 -1.29
N SER A 84 -4.87 -4.37 -2.51
CA SER A 84 -5.83 -3.45 -3.15
C SER A 84 -7.14 -3.37 -2.36
N ALA A 85 -7.63 -4.53 -1.91
CA ALA A 85 -8.70 -4.66 -0.94
C ALA A 85 -8.46 -5.91 -0.09
N GLY A 86 -8.49 -5.75 1.24
CA GLY A 86 -8.17 -6.84 2.15
C GLY A 86 -8.80 -6.69 3.53
N VAL A 87 -8.87 -7.81 4.24
CA VAL A 87 -9.39 -7.89 5.62
C VAL A 87 -8.49 -8.77 6.45
N VAL A 88 -8.08 -8.27 7.61
CA VAL A 88 -7.29 -9.03 8.59
C VAL A 88 -8.00 -9.05 9.94
N ARG A 89 -7.61 -10.01 10.77
CA ARG A 89 -7.96 -10.04 12.19
C ARG A 89 -6.72 -9.72 13.00
N CYS A 90 -6.82 -8.75 13.89
CA CYS A 90 -5.74 -8.37 14.81
C CYS A 90 -6.33 -8.31 16.22
N GLY A 91 -5.96 -9.29 17.06
CA GLY A 91 -6.63 -9.51 18.34
C GLY A 91 -8.13 -9.73 18.15
N GLY A 92 -8.95 -8.98 18.89
CA GLY A 92 -10.41 -9.00 18.76
C GLY A 92 -10.98 -8.18 17.61
N LEU A 93 -10.15 -7.43 16.88
CA LEU A 93 -10.60 -6.53 15.82
C LEU A 93 -10.57 -7.21 14.45
N ARG A 94 -11.58 -6.91 13.63
CA ARG A 94 -11.60 -7.21 12.20
C ARG A 94 -11.43 -5.89 11.44
N ILE A 95 -10.37 -5.81 10.64
CA ILE A 95 -9.94 -4.56 10.01
C ILE A 95 -9.99 -4.77 8.51
N ALA A 96 -10.79 -3.96 7.82
CA ALA A 96 -10.87 -3.93 6.37
C ALA A 96 -10.17 -2.68 5.83
N GLY A 97 -9.54 -2.78 4.68
CA GLY A 97 -8.89 -1.66 4.01
C GLY A 97 -9.05 -1.74 2.50
N LEU A 98 -9.15 -0.57 1.89
CA LEU A 98 -9.22 -0.35 0.46
C LEU A 98 -8.13 0.65 0.08
N SER A 99 -7.26 0.26 -0.84
CA SER A 99 -6.14 1.08 -1.28
C SER A 99 -6.52 1.99 -2.45
N GLY A 100 -5.73 3.04 -2.61
CA GLY A 100 -5.77 3.91 -3.77
C GLY A 100 -6.69 5.12 -3.63
N ILE A 101 -6.84 5.84 -4.74
CA ILE A 101 -7.76 6.97 -4.86
C ILE A 101 -8.78 6.74 -5.97
N TYR A 102 -9.95 7.33 -5.83
CA TYR A 102 -11.00 7.21 -6.84
C TYR A 102 -10.68 8.04 -8.10
N LYS A 103 -10.81 7.41 -9.27
CA LYS A 103 -10.82 8.09 -10.57
C LYS A 103 -11.89 7.47 -11.46
N SER A 104 -12.90 8.26 -11.83
CA SER A 104 -14.07 7.78 -12.59
C SER A 104 -13.71 7.05 -13.89
N GLY A 105 -12.70 7.52 -14.62
CA GLY A 105 -12.26 6.91 -15.87
C GLY A 105 -11.68 5.51 -15.74
N ASP A 106 -11.17 5.14 -14.55
CA ASP A 106 -10.56 3.82 -14.33
C ASP A 106 -11.36 2.92 -13.38
N TYR A 107 -12.32 3.48 -12.64
CA TYR A 107 -13.06 2.78 -11.60
C TYR A 107 -13.71 1.47 -12.08
N ALA A 108 -14.42 1.50 -13.21
CA ALA A 108 -15.12 0.34 -13.77
C ALA A 108 -14.22 -0.56 -14.65
N ARG A 109 -12.93 -0.23 -14.79
CA ARG A 109 -11.99 -1.00 -15.62
C ARG A 109 -11.36 -2.13 -14.80
N GLY A 110 -10.80 -3.13 -15.48
CA GLY A 110 -9.91 -4.09 -14.84
C GLY A 110 -8.53 -3.49 -14.55
N VAL A 111 -7.79 -4.11 -13.62
CA VAL A 111 -6.36 -3.85 -13.46
C VAL A 111 -5.63 -4.48 -14.65
N HIS A 112 -4.93 -3.66 -15.42
CA HIS A 112 -4.20 -4.06 -16.64
C HIS A 112 -2.81 -3.43 -16.71
N GLU A 113 -2.49 -2.56 -15.76
CA GLU A 113 -1.21 -1.91 -15.62
C GLU A 113 -0.13 -2.95 -15.32
N ALA A 114 1.01 -2.86 -15.99
CA ALA A 114 2.18 -3.69 -15.73
C ALA A 114 3.45 -2.88 -16.01
N PRO A 115 4.59 -3.20 -15.35
CA PRO A 115 5.88 -2.64 -15.70
C PRO A 115 6.34 -3.06 -17.12
N PRO A 116 7.08 -2.20 -17.84
CA PRO A 116 7.39 -0.82 -17.51
C PRO A 116 6.17 0.08 -17.63
N TYR A 117 5.94 0.93 -16.63
CA TYR A 117 4.79 1.82 -16.63
C TYR A 117 5.02 3.03 -17.56
N SER A 118 3.99 3.38 -18.31
CA SER A 118 3.85 4.70 -18.92
C SER A 118 3.45 5.73 -17.87
N ASP A 119 3.55 7.01 -18.20
CA ASP A 119 3.02 8.10 -17.35
C ASP A 119 1.53 7.89 -16.97
N GLY A 120 0.73 7.35 -17.89
CA GLY A 120 -0.68 7.05 -17.63
C GLY A 120 -0.84 5.87 -16.67
N THR A 121 -0.18 4.76 -16.95
CA THR A 121 -0.30 3.53 -16.13
C THR A 121 0.34 3.66 -14.75
N MET A 122 1.37 4.51 -14.61
CA MET A 122 1.94 4.87 -13.32
C MET A 122 0.94 5.58 -12.40
N ARG A 123 -0.06 6.27 -12.98
CA ARG A 123 -1.15 6.89 -12.23
C ARG A 123 -2.33 5.95 -12.04
N SER A 124 -2.73 5.23 -13.08
CA SER A 124 -3.91 4.38 -13.02
C SER A 124 -3.73 3.14 -12.16
N VAL A 125 -2.49 2.69 -11.91
CA VAL A 125 -2.18 1.50 -11.08
C VAL A 125 -2.66 1.62 -9.64
N TYR A 126 -2.66 2.82 -9.04
CA TYR A 126 -3.17 3.05 -7.68
C TYR A 126 -4.61 3.56 -7.66
N HIS A 127 -5.30 3.65 -8.81
CA HIS A 127 -6.70 4.05 -8.79
C HIS A 127 -7.57 2.90 -8.29
N THR A 128 -8.44 3.17 -7.32
CA THR A 128 -9.38 2.19 -6.77
C THR A 128 -10.27 1.62 -7.87
N ARG A 129 -10.52 0.30 -7.81
CA ARG A 129 -11.34 -0.44 -8.78
C ARG A 129 -12.68 -0.85 -8.16
N GLU A 130 -13.73 -0.89 -8.98
CA GLU A 130 -15.06 -1.34 -8.58
C GLU A 130 -15.05 -2.77 -8.04
N SER A 131 -14.25 -3.65 -8.63
CA SER A 131 -14.09 -5.04 -8.19
C SER A 131 -13.60 -5.14 -6.74
N ASP A 132 -12.69 -4.25 -6.33
CA ASP A 132 -12.14 -4.20 -4.98
C ASP A 132 -13.16 -3.69 -3.97
N VAL A 133 -13.94 -2.67 -4.34
CA VAL A 133 -15.09 -2.19 -3.54
C VAL A 133 -16.13 -3.30 -3.38
N TYR A 134 -16.53 -3.93 -4.49
CA TYR A 134 -17.53 -4.99 -4.49
C TYR A 134 -17.12 -6.15 -3.57
N ARG A 135 -15.84 -6.56 -3.62
CA ARG A 135 -15.28 -7.60 -2.74
C ARG A 135 -15.47 -7.27 -1.26
N LEU A 136 -15.23 -6.03 -0.84
CA LEU A 136 -15.41 -5.60 0.55
C LEU A 136 -16.89 -5.47 0.93
N LEU A 137 -17.77 -5.11 -0.01
CA LEU A 137 -19.22 -5.07 0.25
C LEU A 137 -19.83 -6.46 0.47
N GLN A 138 -19.17 -7.54 0.06
CA GLN A 138 -19.62 -8.92 0.34
C GLN A 138 -19.31 -9.40 1.77
N LEU A 139 -18.63 -8.59 2.58
CA LEU A 139 -18.32 -8.94 3.97
C LEU A 139 -19.60 -8.90 4.81
N ARG A 140 -19.84 -9.99 5.56
CA ARG A 140 -20.91 -10.10 6.57
C ARG A 140 -20.42 -9.74 7.96
#